data_AF-A0A0R2X6V2-F1
#
_entry.id   AF-A0A0R2X6V2-F1
#
_cell.length_a   1.000
_cell.length_b   1.000
_cell.length_c   1.000
_cell.angle_alpha   90.00
_cell.angle_beta   90.00
_cell.angle_gamma   90.00
#
_symmetry.space_group_name_H-M   'P 1'
#
loop_
_entity.id
_entity.type
_entity.pdbx_description
1 polymer ?
#
loop_
_entity_poly.entity_id
_entity_poly.type
_entity_poly.pdbx_seq_one_letter_code
_entity_poly.pdbx_strand_id
1 'polypeptide(L)'
;MVATAQRFEELHPEVSIQWEKRSLQAFADASMAELADRFDLIIMDHPHTALAATEGLLLPYEDWLPAEFLSDQAANSVGGSHESYRFAGKQWTLATDAATPIATWRPDLMKQNGLAQPQTWDEVLALARGGFVTVSAFPIDVLMNTYMFCEALGETPFTVDGELASHEVLAGALEELQKLVALCDPACLTRNPIRTAELMAETSESRGAYCPFAYGYSNYSRLGYGSHLLQAGGLVTHQGKRLRSTLGGAGVAVSSKTKHPRACMDYAE
;
A
#
# COMPACT_ATOMS: atom_id res chain seq x y z
N MET A 1 5.75 -0.63 16.21
CA MET A 1 7.01 0.02 16.64
C MET A 1 7.02 0.47 18.09
N VAL A 2 5.90 0.79 18.76
CA VAL A 2 5.93 1.12 20.21
C VAL A 2 6.57 -0.01 21.05
N ALA A 3 6.15 -1.26 20.83
CA ALA A 3 6.72 -2.40 21.55
C ALA A 3 8.21 -2.66 21.21
N THR A 4 8.64 -2.42 19.97
CA THR A 4 10.04 -2.58 19.57
C THR A 4 10.91 -1.47 20.16
N ALA A 5 10.40 -0.24 20.23
CA ALA A 5 11.07 0.88 20.91
C ALA A 5 11.26 0.60 22.40
N GLN A 6 10.22 0.18 23.12
CA GLN A 6 10.35 -0.21 24.52
C GLN A 6 11.42 -1.30 24.69
N ARG A 7 11.39 -2.33 23.84
CA ARG A 7 12.38 -3.41 23.92
C ARG A 7 13.81 -2.92 23.68
N PHE A 8 13.99 -1.97 22.76
CA PHE A 8 15.28 -1.35 22.50
C PHE A 8 15.76 -0.54 23.70
N GLU A 9 14.91 0.30 24.30
CA GLU A 9 15.24 1.08 25.51
C GLU A 9 15.63 0.18 26.71
N GLU A 10 15.02 -1.01 26.84
CA GLU A 10 15.40 -1.99 27.87
C GLU A 10 16.84 -2.53 27.69
N LEU A 11 17.31 -2.63 26.44
CA LEU A 11 18.65 -3.10 26.08
C LEU A 11 19.68 -1.96 26.02
N HIS A 12 19.19 -0.73 25.81
CA HIS A 12 19.98 0.51 25.68
C HIS A 12 19.44 1.57 26.65
N PRO A 13 19.73 1.46 27.97
CA PRO A 13 19.15 2.36 28.99
C PRO A 13 19.53 3.84 28.84
N GLU A 14 20.56 4.14 28.04
CA GLU A 14 20.99 5.48 27.67
C GLU A 14 20.16 6.11 26.53
N VAL A 15 19.35 5.32 25.82
CA VAL A 15 18.51 5.76 24.70
C VAL A 15 17.05 5.86 25.15
N SER A 16 16.36 6.89 24.68
CA SER A 16 14.89 6.95 24.72
C SER A 16 14.31 7.31 23.35
N ILE A 17 13.22 6.64 22.98
CA ILE A 17 12.54 6.75 21.70
C ILE A 17 11.12 7.26 21.92
N GLN A 18 10.82 8.43 21.38
CA GLN A 18 9.49 9.04 21.46
C GLN A 18 8.78 8.98 20.11
N TRP A 19 7.58 8.41 20.08
CA TRP A 19 6.77 8.30 18.87
C TRP A 19 5.75 9.44 18.74
N GLU A 20 5.86 10.24 17.69
CA GLU A 20 4.82 11.16 17.26
C GLU A 20 4.02 10.54 16.10
N LYS A 21 2.69 10.44 16.25
CA LYS A 21 1.81 9.95 15.19
C LYS A 21 1.30 11.12 14.36
N ARG A 22 1.23 10.92 13.05
CA ARG A 22 0.60 11.86 12.11
C ARG A 22 -0.72 11.29 11.61
N SER A 23 -1.64 12.16 11.18
CA SER A 23 -2.81 11.70 10.43
C SER A 23 -2.36 11.09 9.10
N LEU A 24 -3.19 10.24 8.49
CA LEU A 24 -2.87 9.63 7.20
C LEU A 24 -2.62 10.69 6.11
N GLN A 25 -3.38 11.79 6.13
CA GLN A 25 -3.18 12.90 5.20
C GLN A 25 -1.83 13.60 5.43
N ALA A 26 -1.50 13.90 6.69
CA ALA A 26 -0.21 14.51 7.02
C ALA A 26 0.98 13.56 6.79
N PHE A 27 0.73 12.25 6.76
CA PHE A 27 1.74 11.27 6.38
C PHE A 27 2.04 11.33 4.87
N ALA A 28 1.01 11.49 4.03
CA ALA A 28 1.13 11.57 2.58
C ALA A 28 1.66 12.94 2.07
N ASP A 29 1.30 14.03 2.75
CA ASP A 29 1.58 15.40 2.23
C ASP A 29 2.81 16.07 2.84
N ALA A 30 3.36 15.54 3.95
CA ALA A 30 4.43 16.23 4.67
C ALA A 30 5.72 16.32 3.85
N SER A 31 6.37 17.48 3.92
CA SER A 31 7.68 17.69 3.32
C SER A 31 8.72 16.82 4.01
N MET A 32 9.49 16.05 3.24
CA MET A 32 10.60 15.27 3.78
C MET A 32 11.66 16.14 4.43
N ALA A 33 11.87 17.37 3.95
CA ALA A 33 12.83 18.29 4.55
C ALA A 33 12.38 18.73 5.96
N GLU A 34 11.09 19.06 6.12
CA GLU A 34 10.53 19.42 7.43
C GLU A 34 10.56 18.25 8.41
N LEU A 35 10.34 17.02 7.92
CA LEU A 35 10.43 15.81 8.74
C LEU A 35 11.88 15.54 9.15
N ALA A 36 12.83 15.65 8.23
CA ALA A 36 14.26 15.45 8.51
C ALA A 36 14.79 16.46 9.54
N ASP A 37 14.35 17.71 9.50
CA ASP A 37 14.77 18.72 10.48
C ASP A 37 14.19 18.48 11.89
N ARG A 38 13.04 17.79 11.99
CA ARG A 38 12.31 17.61 13.25
C ARG A 38 12.51 16.26 13.92
N PHE A 39 12.77 15.21 13.15
CA PHE A 39 12.78 13.83 13.63
C PHE A 39 14.08 13.11 13.24
N ASP A 40 14.61 12.33 14.17
CA ASP A 40 15.77 11.47 13.91
C ASP A 40 15.39 10.24 13.06
N LEU A 41 14.21 9.67 13.32
CA LEU A 41 13.64 8.51 12.63
C LEU A 41 12.33 8.91 11.95
N ILE A 42 12.16 8.52 10.69
CA ILE A 42 11.01 8.89 9.88
C ILE A 42 10.38 7.65 9.27
N ILE A 43 9.09 7.47 9.49
CA ILE A 43 8.29 6.53 8.70
C ILE A 43 7.79 7.26 7.46
N MET A 44 8.02 6.69 6.29
CA MET A 44 7.72 7.31 5.00
C MET A 44 7.30 6.26 3.96
N ASP A 45 6.44 6.68 3.03
CA ASP A 45 6.10 5.87 1.86
C ASP A 45 7.28 5.79 0.88
N HIS A 46 7.39 4.65 0.19
CA HIS A 46 8.48 4.40 -0.77
C HIS A 46 8.64 5.45 -1.89
N PRO A 47 7.59 6.15 -2.42
CA PRO A 47 7.76 7.13 -3.49
C PRO A 47 8.61 8.33 -3.09
N HIS A 48 8.72 8.63 -1.79
CA HIS A 48 9.55 9.73 -1.29
C HIS A 48 11.05 9.40 -1.25
N THR A 49 11.44 8.13 -1.42
CA THR A 49 12.82 7.66 -1.29
C THR A 49 13.77 8.40 -2.23
N ALA A 50 13.45 8.42 -3.53
CA ALA A 50 14.32 9.02 -4.54
C ALA A 50 14.50 10.53 -4.35
N LEU A 51 13.43 11.23 -3.97
CA LEU A 51 13.46 12.66 -3.69
C LEU A 51 14.32 12.96 -2.47
N ALA A 52 14.06 12.28 -1.35
CA ALA A 52 14.78 12.49 -0.10
C ALA A 52 16.28 12.13 -0.22
N ALA A 53 16.61 11.09 -1.00
CA ALA A 53 17.98 10.74 -1.34
C ALA A 53 18.68 11.82 -2.17
N THR A 54 18.01 12.33 -3.21
CA THR A 54 18.54 13.37 -4.11
C THR A 54 18.82 14.67 -3.34
N GLU A 55 17.96 15.01 -2.38
CA GLU A 55 18.10 16.20 -1.53
C GLU A 55 19.04 15.99 -0.33
N GLY A 56 19.58 14.78 -0.14
CA GLY A 56 20.50 14.46 0.96
C GLY A 56 19.84 14.53 2.35
N LEU A 57 18.54 14.25 2.43
CA LEU A 57 17.74 14.38 3.66
C LEU A 57 17.85 13.16 4.59
N LEU A 58 18.37 12.05 4.09
CA LEU A 58 18.44 10.77 4.80
C LEU A 58 19.88 10.26 4.86
N LEU A 59 20.17 9.41 5.82
CA LEU A 59 21.42 8.64 5.86
C LEU A 59 21.23 7.31 5.11
N PRO A 60 22.14 6.92 4.20
CA PRO A 60 22.05 5.65 3.48
C PRO A 60 22.50 4.48 4.38
N TYR A 61 21.72 3.41 4.44
CA TYR A 61 22.00 2.29 5.36
C TYR A 61 23.30 1.54 5.04
N GLU A 62 23.75 1.46 3.78
CA GLU A 62 25.03 0.83 3.43
C GLU A 62 26.24 1.48 4.10
N ASP A 63 26.15 2.74 4.50
CA ASP A 63 27.27 3.43 5.15
C ASP A 63 27.34 3.14 6.66
N TRP A 64 26.29 2.51 7.22
CA TRP A 64 26.12 2.34 8.66
C TRP A 64 25.92 0.90 9.12
N LEU A 65 25.31 0.07 8.26
CA LEU A 65 24.95 -1.32 8.56
C LEU A 65 25.80 -2.31 7.76
N PRO A 66 25.98 -3.55 8.27
CA PRO A 66 26.68 -4.60 7.55
C PRO A 66 26.02 -4.94 6.21
N ALA A 67 26.84 -5.20 5.18
CA ALA A 67 26.34 -5.64 3.88
C ALA A 67 25.55 -6.97 3.96
N GLU A 68 25.92 -7.84 4.91
CA GLU A 68 25.21 -9.10 5.16
C GLU A 68 23.77 -8.88 5.66
N PHE A 69 23.54 -7.88 6.52
CA PHE A 69 22.21 -7.52 6.98
C PHE A 69 21.34 -7.05 5.81
N LEU A 70 21.85 -6.12 4.99
CA LEU A 70 21.09 -5.62 3.82
C LEU A 70 20.81 -6.73 2.80
N SER A 71 21.74 -7.66 2.61
CA SER A 71 21.53 -8.83 1.76
C SER A 71 20.46 -9.78 2.32
N ASP A 72 20.40 -9.96 3.64
CA ASP A 72 19.36 -10.77 4.28
C ASP A 72 17.98 -10.11 4.10
N GLN A 73 17.89 -8.79 4.28
CA GLN A 73 16.64 -8.04 4.04
C GLN A 73 16.19 -8.12 2.58
N ALA A 74 17.12 -8.09 1.63
CA ALA A 74 16.81 -8.27 0.22
C ALA A 74 16.30 -9.69 -0.08
N ALA A 75 16.95 -10.72 0.49
CA ALA A 75 16.61 -12.13 0.28
C ALA A 75 15.26 -12.52 0.89
N ASN A 76 14.86 -11.86 1.99
CA ASN A 76 13.63 -12.14 2.72
C ASN A 76 12.55 -11.07 2.46
N SER A 77 12.67 -10.30 1.38
CA SER A 77 11.70 -9.24 1.05
C SER A 77 10.39 -9.80 0.48
N VAL A 78 9.29 -9.11 0.76
CA VAL A 78 8.00 -9.37 0.13
C VAL A 78 7.93 -8.62 -1.21
N GLY A 79 7.97 -9.37 -2.32
CA GLY A 79 7.94 -8.78 -3.66
C GLY A 79 9.10 -7.79 -3.87
N GLY A 80 8.83 -6.66 -4.53
CA GLY A 80 9.81 -5.59 -4.76
C GLY A 80 9.97 -4.60 -3.60
N SER A 81 9.55 -4.94 -2.37
CA SER A 81 9.50 -3.99 -1.25
C SER A 81 10.88 -3.47 -0.85
N HIS A 82 11.90 -4.33 -0.76
CA HIS A 82 13.27 -3.86 -0.45
C HIS A 82 13.81 -2.94 -1.55
N GLU A 83 13.63 -3.34 -2.82
CA GLU A 83 14.08 -2.60 -3.99
C GLU A 83 13.42 -1.23 -4.13
N SER A 84 12.16 -1.08 -3.74
CA SER A 84 11.43 0.19 -3.87
C SER A 84 11.99 1.33 -3.01
N TYR A 85 12.80 1.01 -2.01
CA TYR A 85 13.52 1.97 -1.16
C TYR A 85 15.01 2.12 -1.54
N ARG A 86 15.43 1.53 -2.66
CA ARG A 86 16.78 1.63 -3.20
C ARG A 86 16.85 2.68 -4.30
N PHE A 87 17.78 3.62 -4.18
CA PHE A 87 17.98 4.67 -5.17
C PHE A 87 19.46 5.05 -5.27
N ALA A 88 19.94 5.31 -6.49
CA ALA A 88 21.34 5.66 -6.76
C ALA A 88 22.37 4.70 -6.12
N GLY A 89 22.05 3.40 -6.09
CA GLY A 89 22.95 2.36 -5.56
C GLY A 89 23.01 2.25 -4.04
N LYS A 90 22.10 2.91 -3.31
CA LYS A 90 22.01 2.88 -1.85
C LYS A 90 20.57 2.58 -1.38
N GLN A 91 20.46 1.93 -0.24
CA GLN A 91 19.25 1.72 0.53
C GLN A 91 19.05 2.92 1.45
N TRP A 92 17.96 3.65 1.27
CA TRP A 92 17.70 4.87 2.06
C TRP A 92 16.68 4.67 3.17
N THR A 93 15.88 3.61 3.05
CA THR A 93 14.79 3.27 3.95
C THR A 93 14.73 1.74 4.09
N LEU A 94 14.48 1.23 5.30
CA LEU A 94 14.21 -0.20 5.51
C LEU A 94 12.69 -0.43 5.54
N ALA A 95 12.20 -1.38 4.74
CA ALA A 95 10.78 -1.69 4.67
C ALA A 95 10.25 -2.16 6.03
N THR A 96 9.17 -1.55 6.52
CA THR A 96 8.48 -1.97 7.75
C THR A 96 7.18 -2.73 7.45
N ASP A 97 6.60 -2.47 6.28
CA ASP A 97 5.50 -3.24 5.71
C ASP A 97 5.59 -3.27 4.18
N ALA A 98 4.72 -4.08 3.59
CA ALA A 98 4.42 -4.04 2.17
C ALA A 98 2.90 -3.96 2.01
N ALA A 99 2.45 -3.09 1.12
CA ALA A 99 1.04 -2.87 0.87
C ALA A 99 0.75 -2.97 -0.62
N THR A 100 -0.44 -3.39 -0.99
CA THR A 100 -0.89 -3.40 -2.39
C THR A 100 -2.42 -3.51 -2.44
N PRO A 101 -3.08 -2.99 -3.49
CA PRO A 101 -4.48 -3.30 -3.74
C PRO A 101 -4.70 -4.80 -3.90
N ILE A 102 -5.61 -5.37 -3.11
CA ILE A 102 -5.98 -6.79 -3.11
C ILE A 102 -7.50 -6.95 -3.13
N ALA A 103 -7.97 -8.16 -3.45
CA ALA A 103 -9.38 -8.50 -3.30
C ALA A 103 -9.71 -8.79 -1.84
N THR A 104 -10.86 -8.32 -1.37
CA THR A 104 -11.42 -8.67 -0.07
C THR A 104 -12.88 -9.08 -0.19
N TRP A 105 -13.36 -9.94 0.69
CA TRP A 105 -14.76 -10.40 0.67
C TRP A 105 -15.27 -10.78 2.05
N ARG A 106 -16.60 -10.83 2.16
CA ARG A 106 -17.37 -11.28 3.33
C ARG A 106 -17.85 -12.72 3.11
N PRO A 107 -17.19 -13.73 3.72
CA PRO A 107 -17.52 -15.14 3.45
C PRO A 107 -18.98 -15.51 3.78
N ASP A 108 -19.54 -14.88 4.80
CA ASP A 108 -20.92 -15.06 5.24
C ASP A 108 -21.93 -14.48 4.23
N LEU A 109 -21.70 -13.26 3.72
CA LEU A 109 -22.55 -12.66 2.68
C LEU A 109 -22.44 -13.42 1.36
N MET A 110 -21.24 -13.87 0.98
CA MET A 110 -21.03 -14.70 -0.21
C MET A 110 -21.84 -16.00 -0.10
N LYS A 111 -21.77 -16.69 1.04
CA LYS A 111 -22.51 -17.93 1.29
C LYS A 111 -24.02 -17.71 1.33
N GLN A 112 -24.50 -16.68 2.03
CA GLN A 112 -25.92 -16.36 2.17
C GLN A 112 -26.59 -16.13 0.80
N ASN A 113 -25.88 -15.51 -0.13
CA ASN A 113 -26.38 -15.18 -1.46
C ASN A 113 -26.02 -16.25 -2.52
N GLY A 114 -25.43 -17.39 -2.12
CA GLY A 114 -25.07 -18.46 -3.05
C GLY A 114 -24.00 -18.06 -4.07
N LEU A 115 -23.10 -17.13 -3.71
CA LEU A 115 -22.09 -16.57 -4.59
C LEU A 115 -20.78 -17.36 -4.51
N ALA A 116 -20.12 -17.51 -5.66
CA ALA A 116 -18.73 -17.95 -5.74
C ALA A 116 -17.79 -16.73 -5.81
N GLN A 117 -16.56 -16.89 -5.35
CA GLN A 117 -15.54 -15.86 -5.51
C GLN A 117 -15.18 -15.71 -7.01
N PRO A 118 -15.25 -14.50 -7.58
CA PRO A 118 -14.99 -14.29 -8.99
C PRO A 118 -13.51 -14.59 -9.30
N GLN A 119 -13.26 -15.22 -10.45
CA GLN A 119 -11.93 -15.54 -10.95
C GLN A 119 -11.52 -14.62 -12.10
N THR A 120 -12.50 -14.07 -12.82
CA THR A 120 -12.30 -13.20 -13.99
C THR A 120 -12.87 -11.81 -13.75
N TRP A 121 -12.37 -10.82 -14.50
CA TRP A 121 -12.90 -9.46 -14.47
C TRP A 121 -14.37 -9.38 -14.90
N ASP A 122 -14.76 -10.17 -15.90
CA ASP A 122 -16.16 -10.25 -16.34
C ASP A 122 -17.10 -10.79 -15.24
N GLU A 123 -16.62 -11.75 -14.44
CA GLU A 123 -17.35 -12.23 -13.26
C GLU A 123 -17.47 -11.16 -12.17
N VAL A 124 -16.43 -10.35 -11.96
CA VAL A 124 -16.50 -9.18 -11.05
C VAL A 124 -17.60 -8.22 -11.53
N LEU A 125 -17.62 -7.88 -12.82
CA LEU A 125 -18.64 -7.00 -13.39
C LEU A 125 -20.04 -7.63 -13.32
N ALA A 126 -20.16 -8.96 -13.44
CA ALA A 126 -21.42 -9.67 -13.25
C ALA A 126 -21.92 -9.60 -11.80
N LEU A 127 -21.02 -9.79 -10.81
CA LEU A 127 -21.35 -9.60 -9.39
C LEU A 127 -21.73 -8.15 -9.08
N ALA A 128 -21.05 -7.18 -9.69
CA ALA A 128 -21.35 -5.76 -9.53
C ALA A 128 -22.75 -5.42 -10.06
N ARG A 129 -23.14 -5.93 -11.24
CA ARG A 129 -24.51 -5.82 -11.77
C ARG A 129 -25.56 -6.43 -10.83
N GLY A 130 -25.19 -7.46 -10.07
CA GLY A 130 -26.05 -8.07 -9.04
C GLY A 130 -26.14 -7.28 -7.73
N GLY A 131 -25.39 -6.18 -7.59
CA GLY A 131 -25.37 -5.38 -6.36
C GLY A 131 -24.57 -6.02 -5.21
N PHE A 132 -23.54 -6.82 -5.54
CA PHE A 132 -22.71 -7.53 -4.57
C PHE A 132 -21.29 -6.97 -4.42
N VAL A 133 -20.97 -5.90 -5.16
CA VAL A 133 -19.63 -5.33 -5.20
C VAL A 133 -19.62 -3.92 -4.62
N THR A 134 -18.58 -3.63 -3.84
CA THR A 134 -18.18 -2.28 -3.46
C THR A 134 -16.73 -2.06 -3.87
N VAL A 135 -16.37 -0.81 -4.17
CA VAL A 135 -15.02 -0.44 -4.56
C VAL A 135 -14.64 0.88 -3.91
N SER A 136 -13.34 1.09 -3.74
CA SER A 136 -12.75 2.39 -3.45
C SER A 136 -12.36 3.06 -4.77
N ALA A 137 -13.07 4.11 -5.13
CA ALA A 137 -12.80 4.91 -6.33
C ALA A 137 -12.36 6.33 -5.93
N PHE A 138 -11.63 6.44 -4.82
CA PHE A 138 -11.00 7.68 -4.39
C PHE A 138 -9.93 8.08 -5.42
N PRO A 139 -9.64 9.38 -5.65
CA PRO A 139 -8.81 9.81 -6.78
C PRO A 139 -7.44 9.12 -6.88
N ILE A 140 -6.74 8.94 -5.75
CA ILE A 140 -5.44 8.24 -5.75
C ILE A 140 -5.58 6.75 -6.08
N ASP A 141 -6.66 6.10 -5.64
CA ASP A 141 -6.90 4.68 -5.95
C ASP A 141 -7.22 4.51 -7.43
N VAL A 142 -8.00 5.42 -8.03
CA VAL A 142 -8.26 5.42 -9.48
C VAL A 142 -6.95 5.54 -10.25
N LEU A 143 -6.03 6.41 -9.82
CA LEU A 143 -4.70 6.52 -10.43
C LEU A 143 -3.93 5.19 -10.33
N MET A 144 -3.83 4.59 -9.14
CA MET A 144 -3.12 3.33 -8.94
C MET A 144 -3.74 2.18 -9.76
N ASN A 145 -5.07 2.10 -9.79
CA ASN A 145 -5.77 1.07 -10.57
C ASN A 145 -5.64 1.30 -12.07
N THR A 146 -5.46 2.56 -12.52
CA THR A 146 -5.16 2.86 -13.93
C THR A 146 -3.83 2.25 -14.34
N TYR A 147 -2.80 2.32 -13.49
CA TYR A 147 -1.50 1.68 -13.77
C TYR A 147 -1.64 0.16 -13.91
N MET A 148 -2.42 -0.47 -13.03
CA MET A 148 -2.73 -1.91 -13.11
C MET A 148 -3.43 -2.29 -14.42
N PHE A 149 -4.36 -1.47 -14.90
CA PHE A 149 -5.05 -1.75 -16.16
C PHE A 149 -4.19 -1.45 -17.38
N CYS A 150 -3.29 -0.48 -17.34
CA CYS A 150 -2.30 -0.27 -18.41
C CYS A 150 -1.46 -1.54 -18.61
N GLU A 151 -0.91 -2.08 -17.51
CA GLU A 151 -0.18 -3.37 -17.51
C GLU A 151 -1.03 -4.51 -18.08
N ALA A 152 -2.30 -4.61 -17.67
CA ALA A 152 -3.21 -5.64 -18.15
C ALA A 152 -3.50 -5.53 -19.66
N LEU A 153 -3.56 -4.30 -20.18
CA LEU A 153 -3.76 -3.98 -21.60
C LEU A 153 -2.48 -4.09 -22.42
N GLY A 154 -1.33 -4.35 -21.77
CA GLY A 154 -0.08 -4.71 -22.44
C GLY A 154 0.96 -3.61 -22.52
N GLU A 155 0.77 -2.50 -21.79
CA GLU A 155 1.75 -1.41 -21.73
C GLU A 155 2.16 -1.13 -20.29
N THR A 156 3.47 -1.28 -20.02
CA THR A 156 4.03 -0.92 -18.72
C THR A 156 4.11 0.59 -18.56
N PRO A 157 3.53 1.17 -17.49
CA PRO A 157 3.60 2.60 -17.26
C PRO A 157 5.02 3.15 -17.12
N PHE A 158 5.22 4.41 -17.48
CA PHE A 158 6.46 5.17 -17.28
C PHE A 158 7.70 4.59 -17.98
N THR A 159 7.50 3.88 -19.09
CA THR A 159 8.61 3.38 -19.92
C THR A 159 9.20 4.44 -20.85
N VAL A 160 8.46 5.53 -21.10
CA VAL A 160 8.89 6.71 -21.86
C VAL A 160 8.92 7.91 -20.93
N ASP A 161 10.01 8.67 -20.95
CA ASP A 161 10.16 9.84 -20.09
C ASP A 161 9.06 10.88 -20.37
N GLY A 162 8.42 11.37 -19.31
CA GLY A 162 7.30 12.31 -19.39
C GLY A 162 5.95 11.72 -19.80
N GLU A 163 5.84 10.41 -20.05
CA GLU A 163 4.59 9.77 -20.45
C GLU A 163 4.21 8.64 -19.47
N LEU A 164 2.92 8.58 -19.10
CA LEU A 164 2.40 7.49 -18.28
C LEU A 164 2.25 6.23 -19.13
N ALA A 165 1.50 6.33 -20.23
CA ALA A 165 1.29 5.30 -21.25
C ALA A 165 0.67 5.96 -22.49
N SER A 166 0.54 5.22 -23.59
CA SER A 166 -0.14 5.69 -24.79
C SER A 166 -1.60 6.10 -24.51
N HIS A 167 -2.10 7.05 -25.31
CA HIS A 167 -3.47 7.56 -25.15
C HIS A 167 -4.53 6.45 -25.25
N GLU A 168 -4.34 5.48 -26.16
CA GLU A 168 -5.26 4.36 -26.36
C GLU A 168 -5.33 3.46 -25.13
N VAL A 169 -4.17 3.09 -24.55
CA VAL A 169 -4.13 2.25 -23.35
C VAL A 169 -4.67 2.98 -22.12
N LEU A 170 -4.35 4.27 -21.97
CA LEU A 170 -4.91 5.09 -20.89
C LEU A 170 -6.43 5.18 -20.97
N ALA A 171 -6.98 5.43 -22.17
CA ALA A 171 -8.43 5.47 -22.37
C ALA A 171 -9.06 4.12 -22.02
N GLY A 172 -8.50 3.01 -22.53
CA GLY A 172 -9.00 1.66 -22.23
C GLY A 172 -8.95 1.32 -20.73
N ALA A 173 -7.88 1.71 -20.03
CA ALA A 173 -7.75 1.49 -18.59
C ALA A 173 -8.83 2.24 -17.79
N LEU A 174 -9.08 3.50 -18.15
CA LEU A 174 -10.13 4.31 -17.53
C LEU A 174 -11.53 3.78 -17.87
N GLU A 175 -11.75 3.29 -19.09
CA GLU A 175 -13.01 2.64 -19.49
C GLU A 175 -13.31 1.39 -18.64
N GLU A 176 -12.31 0.54 -18.35
CA GLU A 176 -12.51 -0.62 -17.46
C GLU A 176 -12.91 -0.20 -16.04
N LEU A 177 -12.25 0.82 -15.50
CA LEU A 177 -12.61 1.37 -14.18
C LEU A 177 -14.01 2.00 -14.18
N GLN A 178 -14.35 2.72 -15.24
CA GLN A 178 -15.68 3.32 -15.41
C GLN A 178 -16.77 2.25 -15.43
N LYS A 179 -16.57 1.12 -16.12
CA LYS A 179 -17.53 0.01 -16.15
C LYS A 179 -17.87 -0.48 -14.75
N LEU A 180 -16.86 -0.63 -13.87
CA LEU A 180 -17.10 -1.05 -12.49
C LEU A 180 -17.78 0.05 -11.67
N VAL A 181 -17.27 1.28 -11.73
CA VAL A 181 -17.78 2.40 -10.93
C VAL A 181 -19.24 2.71 -11.26
N ALA A 182 -19.64 2.62 -12.54
CA ALA A 182 -21.02 2.82 -12.97
C ALA A 182 -22.01 1.78 -12.41
N LEU A 183 -21.52 0.62 -11.94
CA LEU A 183 -22.33 -0.44 -11.35
C LEU A 183 -22.35 -0.38 -9.80
N CYS A 184 -21.50 0.45 -9.21
CA CYS A 184 -21.34 0.56 -7.76
C CYS A 184 -22.11 1.76 -7.19
N ASP A 185 -22.33 1.73 -5.87
CA ASP A 185 -22.91 2.86 -5.16
C ASP A 185 -22.04 4.14 -5.34
N PRO A 186 -22.62 5.31 -5.70
CA PRO A 186 -21.86 6.53 -6.00
C PRO A 186 -20.96 7.02 -4.86
N ALA A 187 -21.22 6.66 -3.61
CA ALA A 187 -20.33 7.02 -2.51
C ALA A 187 -18.97 6.29 -2.59
N CYS A 188 -18.76 5.36 -3.53
CA CYS A 188 -17.43 4.80 -3.82
C CYS A 188 -16.41 5.87 -4.23
N LEU A 189 -16.86 6.99 -4.81
CA LEU A 189 -16.01 8.10 -5.26
C LEU A 189 -15.39 8.90 -4.11
N THR A 190 -15.95 8.78 -2.90
CA THR A 190 -15.46 9.50 -1.71
C THR A 190 -14.91 8.57 -0.62
N ARG A 191 -15.05 7.25 -0.77
CA ARG A 191 -14.49 6.26 0.15
C ARG A 191 -13.10 5.86 -0.27
N ASN A 192 -12.13 6.09 0.61
CA ASN A 192 -10.80 5.49 0.52
C ASN A 192 -10.86 3.97 0.91
N PRO A 193 -9.74 3.24 0.83
CA PRO A 193 -9.70 1.80 1.12
C PRO A 193 -10.12 1.47 2.55
N ILE A 194 -9.75 2.29 3.53
CA ILE A 194 -10.14 2.12 4.94
C ILE A 194 -11.66 2.20 5.08
N ARG A 195 -12.28 3.27 4.57
CA ARG A 195 -13.75 3.46 4.63
C ARG A 195 -14.51 2.37 3.87
N THR A 196 -13.93 1.86 2.79
CA THR A 196 -14.51 0.72 2.06
C THR A 196 -14.48 -0.56 2.89
N ALA A 197 -13.35 -0.84 3.57
CA ALA A 197 -13.24 -2.00 4.45
C ALA A 197 -14.13 -1.88 5.70
N GLU A 198 -14.24 -0.70 6.31
CA GLU A 198 -15.19 -0.42 7.41
C GLU A 198 -16.62 -0.72 6.98
N LEU A 199 -17.05 -0.18 5.83
CA LEU A 199 -18.38 -0.45 5.28
C LEU A 199 -18.61 -1.97 5.14
N MET A 200 -17.67 -2.70 4.55
CA MET A 200 -17.79 -4.14 4.37
C MET A 200 -17.83 -4.90 5.70
N ALA A 201 -17.07 -4.47 6.71
CA ALA A 201 -17.00 -5.13 8.02
C ALA A 201 -18.25 -4.84 8.89
N GLU A 202 -18.96 -3.74 8.64
CA GLU A 202 -20.11 -3.33 9.45
C GLU A 202 -21.46 -3.64 8.81
N THR A 203 -21.57 -3.56 7.49
CA THR A 203 -22.85 -3.71 6.79
C THR A 203 -23.35 -5.16 6.76
N SER A 204 -24.66 -5.31 6.69
CA SER A 204 -25.34 -6.56 6.33
C SER A 204 -25.92 -6.54 4.92
N GLU A 205 -25.68 -5.45 4.17
CA GLU A 205 -26.17 -5.31 2.80
C GLU A 205 -25.34 -6.11 1.80
N SER A 206 -25.99 -6.61 0.76
CA SER A 206 -25.37 -7.44 -0.29
C SER A 206 -24.14 -6.79 -0.93
N ARG A 207 -24.14 -5.46 -1.08
CA ARG A 207 -23.05 -4.67 -1.69
C ARG A 207 -21.72 -4.79 -0.95
N GLY A 208 -21.74 -5.17 0.32
CA GLY A 208 -20.54 -5.42 1.13
C GLY A 208 -19.89 -6.78 0.88
N ALA A 209 -20.45 -7.61 -0.01
CA ALA A 209 -19.99 -8.99 -0.18
C ALA A 209 -18.57 -9.09 -0.77
N TYR A 210 -18.22 -8.25 -1.74
CA TYR A 210 -16.94 -8.34 -2.45
C TYR A 210 -16.36 -6.96 -2.81
N CYS A 211 -15.04 -6.82 -2.67
CA CYS A 211 -14.27 -5.69 -3.17
C CYS A 211 -13.11 -6.21 -4.03
N PRO A 212 -13.00 -5.80 -5.32
CA PRO A 212 -12.07 -6.41 -6.26
C PRO A 212 -10.62 -5.98 -6.04
N PHE A 213 -10.42 -4.72 -5.66
CA PHE A 213 -9.11 -4.14 -5.37
C PHE A 213 -9.27 -2.94 -4.44
N ALA A 214 -8.60 -3.00 -3.30
CA ALA A 214 -8.37 -1.89 -2.39
C ALA A 214 -7.12 -2.21 -1.56
N TYR A 215 -6.37 -1.19 -1.11
CA TYR A 215 -5.24 -1.43 -0.21
C TYR A 215 -5.69 -2.27 1.00
N GLY A 216 -4.98 -3.38 1.22
CA GLY A 216 -5.36 -4.37 2.22
C GLY A 216 -5.00 -3.98 3.65
N TYR A 217 -5.90 -4.24 4.60
CA TYR A 217 -5.67 -4.01 6.02
C TYR A 217 -5.96 -5.29 6.81
N SER A 218 -4.91 -5.87 7.41
CA SER A 218 -5.03 -7.14 8.16
C SER A 218 -6.00 -7.05 9.34
N ASN A 219 -6.25 -5.83 9.85
CA ASN A 219 -7.11 -5.58 10.99
C ASN A 219 -8.51 -6.17 10.79
N TYR A 220 -9.12 -6.01 9.61
CA TYR A 220 -10.47 -6.50 9.32
C TYR A 220 -10.57 -8.02 9.19
N SER A 221 -9.44 -8.73 9.14
CA SER A 221 -9.37 -10.19 9.20
C SER A 221 -9.17 -10.72 10.62
N ARG A 222 -9.05 -9.85 11.63
CA ARG A 222 -8.86 -10.22 13.02
C ARG A 222 -10.17 -10.24 13.77
N LEU A 223 -10.39 -11.31 14.53
CA LEU A 223 -11.54 -11.44 15.43
C LEU A 223 -11.60 -10.25 16.41
N GLY A 224 -12.77 -9.63 16.49
CA GLY A 224 -13.04 -8.52 17.42
C GLY A 224 -12.64 -7.13 16.92
N TYR A 225 -12.04 -6.97 15.74
CA TYR A 225 -11.77 -5.64 15.19
C TYR A 225 -13.01 -4.99 14.56
N GLY A 226 -13.72 -5.73 13.70
CA GLY A 226 -14.99 -5.32 13.11
C GLY A 226 -16.12 -6.28 13.48
N SER A 227 -17.37 -5.89 13.22
CA SER A 227 -18.54 -6.74 13.45
C SER A 227 -18.51 -8.03 12.64
N HIS A 228 -17.87 -8.00 11.47
CA HIS A 228 -17.72 -9.16 10.59
C HIS A 228 -16.30 -9.23 10.01
N LEU A 229 -15.84 -10.44 9.75
CA LEU A 229 -14.51 -10.70 9.22
C LEU A 229 -14.46 -10.52 7.70
N LEU A 230 -13.43 -9.83 7.23
CA LEU A 230 -13.03 -9.84 5.83
C LEU A 230 -11.97 -10.90 5.59
N GLN A 231 -12.16 -11.71 4.56
CA GLN A 231 -11.10 -12.50 3.97
C GLN A 231 -10.47 -11.73 2.81
N ALA A 232 -9.21 -12.05 2.52
CA ALA A 232 -8.41 -11.37 1.51
C ALA A 232 -7.72 -12.38 0.60
N GLY A 233 -7.44 -11.97 -0.64
CA GLY A 233 -6.88 -12.85 -1.66
C GLY A 233 -6.37 -12.10 -2.88
N GLY A 234 -5.86 -12.87 -3.83
CA GLY A 234 -5.30 -12.33 -5.07
C GLY A 234 -6.35 -11.69 -5.98
N LEU A 235 -5.88 -10.84 -6.89
CA LEU A 235 -6.71 -10.19 -7.90
C LEU A 235 -7.23 -11.19 -8.93
N VAL A 236 -8.27 -10.84 -9.68
CA VAL A 236 -8.83 -11.65 -10.77
C VAL A 236 -7.98 -11.59 -12.05
N THR A 237 -8.32 -12.38 -13.06
CA THR A 237 -7.72 -12.27 -14.40
C THR A 237 -8.53 -11.37 -15.32
N HIS A 238 -7.86 -10.55 -16.12
CA HIS A 238 -8.41 -9.80 -17.25
C HIS A 238 -7.81 -10.36 -18.55
N GLN A 239 -8.66 -10.80 -19.48
CA GLN A 239 -8.24 -11.39 -20.77
C GLN A 239 -7.16 -12.49 -20.62
N GLY A 240 -7.34 -13.38 -19.63
CA GLY A 240 -6.42 -14.48 -19.35
C GLY A 240 -5.14 -14.11 -18.59
N LYS A 241 -4.88 -12.83 -18.33
CA LYS A 241 -3.74 -12.36 -17.53
C LYS A 241 -4.20 -11.99 -16.11
N ARG A 242 -3.45 -12.43 -15.08
CA ARG A 242 -3.70 -11.99 -13.70
C ARG A 242 -3.46 -10.49 -13.59
N LEU A 243 -4.41 -9.74 -13.04
CA LEU A 243 -4.20 -8.32 -12.74
C LEU A 243 -3.05 -8.17 -11.74
N ARG A 244 -2.23 -7.12 -11.93
CA ARG A 244 -1.07 -6.81 -11.10
C ARG A 244 -1.19 -5.38 -10.61
N SER A 245 -1.51 -5.23 -9.33
CA SER A 245 -1.65 -3.92 -8.69
C SER A 245 -0.30 -3.30 -8.31
N THR A 246 -0.34 -2.02 -7.95
CA THR A 246 0.83 -1.27 -7.54
C THR A 246 1.37 -1.76 -6.21
N LEU A 247 2.70 -1.76 -6.09
CA LEU A 247 3.37 -1.90 -4.80
C LEU A 247 3.25 -0.60 -4.02
N GLY A 248 3.00 -0.71 -2.73
CA GLY A 248 3.03 0.36 -1.74
C GLY A 248 3.68 -0.13 -0.46
N GLY A 249 3.59 0.68 0.59
CA GLY A 249 4.12 0.38 1.90
C GLY A 249 5.03 1.48 2.42
N ALA A 250 5.30 1.40 3.72
CA ALA A 250 6.10 2.33 4.47
C ALA A 250 7.37 1.67 5.02
N GLY A 251 8.39 2.49 5.17
CA GLY A 251 9.66 2.07 5.75
C GLY A 251 10.20 3.08 6.74
N VAL A 252 11.19 2.65 7.52
CA VAL A 252 11.92 3.48 8.47
C VAL A 252 13.18 4.03 7.81
N ALA A 253 13.32 5.34 7.86
CA ALA A 253 14.48 6.08 7.40
C ALA A 253 15.11 6.86 8.56
N VAL A 254 16.42 7.10 8.46
CA VAL A 254 17.16 7.92 9.43
C VAL A 254 17.45 9.27 8.80
N SER A 255 17.07 10.35 9.47
CA SER A 255 17.34 11.71 9.03
C SER A 255 18.85 11.99 8.96
N SER A 256 19.30 12.68 7.92
CA SER A 256 20.68 13.19 7.84
C SER A 256 20.99 14.30 8.85
N LYS A 257 19.96 14.85 9.52
CA LYS A 257 20.08 15.89 10.55
C LYS A 257 20.17 15.33 11.97
N THR A 258 20.02 14.02 12.15
CA THR A 258 20.06 13.41 13.48
C THR A 258 21.38 13.71 14.19
N LYS A 259 21.29 13.94 15.51
CA LYS A 259 22.47 14.04 16.38
C LYS A 259 22.89 12.68 16.93
N HIS A 260 22.12 11.62 16.66
CA HIS A 260 22.27 10.29 17.23
C HIS A 260 22.29 9.20 16.14
N PRO A 261 23.12 9.32 15.09
CA PRO A 261 23.01 8.46 13.91
C PRO A 261 23.25 6.98 14.22
N ARG A 262 24.19 6.66 15.12
CA ARG A 262 24.45 5.28 15.53
C ARG A 262 23.23 4.65 16.22
N ALA A 263 22.67 5.31 17.23
CA ALA A 263 21.49 4.81 17.94
C ALA A 263 20.27 4.66 17.02
N CYS A 264 20.09 5.55 16.04
CA CYS A 264 19.00 5.45 15.07
C CYS A 264 19.18 4.26 14.11
N MET A 265 20.41 4.04 13.65
CA MET A 265 20.74 2.91 12.78
C MET A 265 20.58 1.57 13.53
N ASP A 266 21.10 1.49 14.76
CA ASP A 266 20.99 0.30 15.60
C ASP A 266 19.53 -0.03 15.96
N TYR A 267 18.65 0.97 16.07
CA TYR A 267 17.21 0.75 16.29
C TYR A 267 16.47 0.31 15.02
N ALA A 268 16.93 0.78 13.86
CA ALA A 268 16.32 0.45 12.57
C ALA A 268 16.72 -0.95 12.07
N GLU A 269 17.90 -1.43 12.47
CA GLU A 269 18.39 -2.81 12.29
C GLU A 269 17.53 -3.83 13.07
#